data_AF-A0AAV7I612-F1
#
_entry.id   AF-A0AAV7I612-F1
#
_cell.length_a   1.000
_cell.length_b   1.000
_cell.length_c   1.000
_cell.angle_alpha   90.00
_cell.angle_beta   90.00
_cell.angle_gamma   90.00
#
_symmetry.space_group_name_H-M   'P 1'
#
loop_
_entity.id
_entity.type
_entity.pdbx_description
1 polymer ?
#
loop_
_entity_poly.entity_id
_entity_poly.type
_entity_poly.pdbx_seq_one_letter_code
_entity_poly.pdbx_strand_id
1 'polypeptide(L)' 'MSTPYSSGGLSKLKKKHFRVKHQKVKLFRANEPLLSVFMWGVNHTINELSHVNIPVMLLPDDFRAYSKLKVDNHLFNK' A
#
# COMPACT_ATOMS: atom_id res chain seq x y z
N MET A 1 -36.89 -40.24 -35.77
CA MET A 1 -35.86 -40.64 -34.79
C MET A 1 -35.19 -39.39 -34.23
N SER A 2 -34.97 -39.36 -32.93
CA SER A 2 -34.66 -38.21 -32.07
C SER A 2 -33.16 -37.86 -32.02
N THR A 3 -32.89 -36.56 -32.02
CA THR A 3 -31.72 -35.71 -31.63
C THR A 3 -30.38 -36.33 -31.16
N PRO A 4 -29.24 -35.60 -31.26
CA PRO A 4 -28.94 -34.68 -30.15
C PRO A 4 -28.46 -33.28 -30.57
N TYR A 5 -28.94 -32.30 -29.80
CA TYR A 5 -28.41 -30.95 -29.68
C TYR A 5 -26.93 -30.99 -29.24
N SER A 6 -26.06 -30.31 -29.97
CA SER A 6 -24.69 -30.03 -29.56
C SER A 6 -24.70 -29.02 -28.40
N SER A 7 -24.43 -29.52 -27.20
CA SER A 7 -24.31 -28.77 -25.95
C SER A 7 -23.32 -27.60 -26.10
N GLY A 8 -23.81 -26.38 -25.87
CA GLY A 8 -22.99 -25.18 -25.78
C GLY A 8 -21.89 -25.36 -24.74
N GLY A 9 -20.64 -25.43 -25.20
CA GLY A 9 -19.48 -25.52 -24.33
C GLY A 9 -19.36 -24.22 -23.53
N LEU A 10 -19.57 -24.30 -22.21
CA LEU A 10 -19.14 -23.26 -21.28
C LEU A 10 -17.63 -23.08 -21.48
N SER A 11 -17.23 -21.94 -22.06
CA SER A 11 -15.84 -21.56 -22.16
C SER A 11 -15.29 -21.39 -20.74
N LYS A 12 -14.55 -22.39 -20.26
CA LYS A 12 -13.76 -22.29 -19.03
C LYS A 12 -12.77 -21.15 -19.23
N LEU A 13 -13.08 -19.96 -18.71
CA LEU A 13 -12.14 -18.85 -18.63
C LEU A 13 -10.90 -19.36 -17.89
N LYS A 14 -9.81 -19.60 -18.63
CA LYS A 14 -8.53 -19.94 -18.02
C LYS A 14 -8.16 -18.81 -17.07
N LYS A 15 -8.17 -19.09 -15.77
CA LYS A 15 -7.63 -18.21 -14.74
C LYS A 15 -6.18 -17.91 -15.13
N LYS A 16 -5.89 -16.67 -15.54
CA LYS A 16 -4.51 -16.27 -15.82
C LYS A 16 -3.74 -16.47 -14.52
N HIS A 17 -2.72 -17.32 -14.56
CA HIS A 17 -1.83 -17.52 -13.42
C HIS A 17 -1.02 -16.24 -13.22
N PHE A 18 -1.56 -15.32 -12.41
CA PHE A 18 -0.89 -14.09 -12.04
C PHE A 18 0.32 -14.46 -11.19
N ARG A 19 1.53 -14.34 -11.77
CA ARG A 19 2.75 -14.46 -11.00
C ARG A 19 2.80 -13.28 -10.05
N VAL A 20 2.50 -13.52 -8.78
CA VAL A 20 2.64 -12.52 -7.71
C VAL A 20 4.10 -12.07 -7.70
N LYS A 21 4.36 -10.86 -8.20
CA LYS A 21 5.65 -10.21 -7.99
C LYS A 21 5.70 -9.79 -6.53
N HIS A 22 6.46 -10.54 -5.75
CA HIS A 22 6.78 -10.15 -4.38
C HIS A 22 7.55 -8.83 -4.42
N GLN A 23 7.02 -7.83 -3.74
CA GLN A 23 7.67 -6.53 -3.64
C GLN A 23 8.94 -6.65 -2.80
N LYS A 24 10.09 -6.33 -3.41
CA LYS A 24 11.43 -6.48 -2.80
C LYS A 24 11.85 -5.29 -1.92
N VAL A 25 10.90 -4.45 -1.48
CA VAL A 25 11.22 -3.31 -0.60
C VAL A 25 11.35 -3.80 0.83
N LYS A 26 12.23 -3.17 1.61
CA LYS A 26 12.29 -3.36 3.08
C LYS A 26 10.98 -2.88 3.66
N LEU A 27 10.11 -3.82 4.00
CA LEU A 27 8.79 -3.55 4.54
C LEU A 27 8.92 -3.48 6.06
N PHE A 28 8.39 -2.41 6.66
CA PHE A 28 8.34 -2.26 8.10
C PHE A 28 7.26 -3.19 8.65
N ARG A 29 7.64 -4.44 8.91
CA ARG A 29 6.79 -5.47 9.54
C ARG A 29 7.25 -5.70 10.97
N ALA A 30 6.32 -5.58 11.90
CA ALA A 30 6.43 -6.03 13.27
C ALA A 30 5.22 -6.93 13.58
N ASN A 31 5.33 -7.73 14.64
CA ASN A 31 4.20 -8.55 15.11
C ASN A 31 3.03 -7.67 15.58
N GLU A 32 3.34 -6.46 16.09
CA GLU A 32 2.36 -5.45 16.46
C GLU A 32 2.08 -4.50 15.29
N PRO A 33 0.81 -4.36 14.85
CA PRO A 33 0.47 -3.51 13.70
C PRO A 33 0.74 -2.02 13.99
N LEU A 34 0.54 -1.57 15.24
CA LEU A 34 0.84 -0.20 15.65
C LEU A 34 2.33 0.12 15.51
N LEU A 35 3.21 -0.81 15.86
CA LEU A 35 4.65 -0.63 15.73
C LEU A 35 5.07 -0.58 14.26
N SER A 36 4.46 -1.40 13.41
CA SER A 36 4.67 -1.36 11.96
C SER A 36 4.29 0.00 11.36
N VAL A 37 3.13 0.53 11.74
CA VAL A 37 2.66 1.87 11.32
C VAL A 37 3.55 2.97 11.87
N PHE A 38 4.01 2.86 13.12
CA PHE A 38 4.91 3.85 13.73
C PHE A 38 6.26 3.90 13.01
N MET A 39 6.89 2.74 12.74
CA MET A 39 8.16 2.65 12.00
C MET A 39 8.01 3.23 10.59
N TRP A 40 6.93 2.89 9.89
CA TRP A 40 6.63 3.44 8.58
C TRP A 40 6.39 4.95 8.63
N GLY A 41 5.63 5.43 9.62
CA GLY A 41 5.29 6.83 9.81
C GLY A 41 6.53 7.69 10.07
N VAL A 42 7.44 7.25 10.94
CA VAL A 42 8.72 7.94 11.18
C VAL A 42 9.55 8.01 9.90
N ASN A 43 9.66 6.90 9.16
CA ASN A 43 10.38 6.90 7.89
C ASN A 43 9.75 7.88 6.88
N HIS A 44 8.42 7.90 6.78
CA HIS A 44 7.71 8.81 5.92
C HIS A 44 7.97 10.27 6.31
N THR A 45 7.81 10.63 7.58
CA THR A 45 8.02 12.01 8.06
C THR A 45 9.45 12.50 7.82
N ILE A 46 10.47 11.66 8.03
CA ILE A 46 11.87 12.06 7.77
C ILE A 46 12.10 12.29 6.26
N ASN A 47 11.57 11.42 5.41
CA ASN A 47 11.68 11.59 3.96
C ASN A 47 10.98 12.86 3.49
N GLU A 48 9.78 13.15 3.99
CA GLU A 48 9.07 14.39 3.68
C GLU A 48 9.84 15.63 4.14
N LEU A 49 10.30 15.65 5.39
CA LEU A 49 11.08 16.77 5.95
C LEU A 49 12.40 17.00 5.21
N SER A 50 13.00 15.97 4.62
CA SER A 50 14.23 16.12 3.82
C SER A 50 14.05 16.99 2.57
N HIS A 51 12.80 17.14 2.09
CA HIS A 51 12.46 18.02 0.97
C HIS A 51 12.07 19.44 1.42
N VAL A 52 11.97 19.68 2.73
CA VAL A 52 11.63 20.99 3.30
C VAL A 52 12.92 21.72 3.68
N ASN A 53 13.01 22.99 3.32
CA ASN A 53 14.16 23.82 3.70
C ASN A 53 14.20 24.01 5.22
N ILE A 54 15.39 23.92 5.80
CA ILE A 54 15.61 24.13 7.23
C ILE A 54 15.45 25.63 7.53
N PRO A 55 14.47 26.07 8.33
CA PRO A 55 14.29 27.47 8.67
C PRO A 55 15.39 27.93 9.64
N VAL A 56 15.76 29.22 9.56
CA VAL A 56 16.77 29.83 10.46
C VAL A 56 16.25 29.93 11.90
N MET A 57 14.95 30.14 12.06
CA MET A 57 14.26 30.21 13.35
C MET A 57 12.85 29.63 13.24
N LEU A 58 12.32 29.15 14.37
CA LEU A 58 10.96 28.67 14.47
C LEU A 58 9.99 29.85 14.66
N LEU A 59 8.86 29.81 13.96
CA LEU A 59 7.77 30.78 14.10
C LEU A 59 6.70 30.24 15.07
N PRO A 60 5.89 31.11 15.69
CA PRO A 60 4.80 30.68 16.59
C PRO A 60 3.83 29.67 15.97
N ASP A 61 3.64 29.73 14.65
CA ASP A 61 2.76 28.82 13.92
C ASP A 61 3.32 27.40 13.83
N ASP A 62 4.64 27.23 13.85
CA ASP A 62 5.29 25.91 13.79
C ASP A 62 4.94 25.06 15.02
N PHE A 63 4.67 25.69 16.17
CA PHE A 63 4.25 25.00 17.39
C PHE A 63 2.80 24.49 17.35
N ARG A 64 2.02 24.94 16.37
CA ARG A 64 0.64 24.50 16.14
C ARG A 64 0.53 23.62 14.88
N ALA A 65 1.59 23.52 14.10
CA ALA A 65 1.63 22.74 12.88
C ALA A 65 1.59 21.23 13.18
N TYR A 66 0.88 20.49 12.33
CA TYR A 66 0.86 19.02 12.36
C TYR A 66 0.63 18.49 10.95
N SER A 67 1.07 17.25 10.71
CA SER A 67 0.82 16.53 9.46
C SER A 67 0.05 15.25 9.75
N LYS A 68 -1.04 15.01 9.02
CA LYS A 68 -1.90 13.84 9.14
C LYS A 68 -1.96 13.14 7.79
N LEU A 69 -1.89 11.82 7.82
CA LEU A 69 -1.94 11.00 6.61
C LEU A 69 -2.79 9.74 6.85
N LYS A 70 -3.50 9.32 5.80
CA LYS A 70 -4.30 8.09 5.76
C LYS A 70 -3.83 7.22 4.60
N VAL A 71 -3.58 5.94 4.86
CA VAL A 71 -3.21 4.95 3.83
C VAL A 71 -4.29 3.88 3.76
N ASP A 72 -4.87 3.70 2.58
CA ASP A 72 -5.82 2.62 2.29
C ASP A 72 -5.19 1.67 1.24
N ASN A 73 -4.77 0.47 1.67
CA ASN A 73 -4.14 -0.53 0.79
C ASN A 73 -5.15 -1.60 0.37
N HIS A 74 -5.41 -1.73 -0.93
CA HIS A 74 -6.24 -2.80 -1.47
C HIS A 74 -5.37 -3.88 -2.16
N LEU A 75 -5.37 -5.10 -1.60
CA LEU A 75 -4.58 -6.24 -2.10
C LEU A 75 -3.08 -5.94 -2.28
N PHE A 76 -2.55 -5.03 -1.47
CA PHE A 76 -1.18 -4.56 -1.53
C PHE A 76 -0.51 -4.67 -0.15
N ASN A 77 0.74 -5.14 -0.12
CA ASN A 77 1.58 -5.17 1.07
C ASN A 77 0.92 -5.82 2.32
N LYS A 78 0.28 -6.98 2.13
CA LYS A 78 -0.27 -7.81 3.22
C LYS A 78 0.81 -8.51 4.04
#